data_AF-A0A0C2X410-F1
#
_entry.id   AF-A0A0C2X410-F1
#
_cell.length_a   1.000
_cell.length_b   1.000
_cell.length_c   1.000
_cell.angle_alpha   90.00
_cell.angle_beta   90.00
_cell.angle_gamma   90.00
#
_symmetry.space_group_name_H-M   'P 1'
#
loop_
_entity.id
_entity.type
_entity.pdbx_description
1 polymer ?
#
loop_
_entity_poly.entity_id
_entity_poly.type
_entity_poly.pdbx_seq_one_letter_code
_entity_poly.pdbx_strand_id
1 'polypeptide(L)'
;MLRGSVEHWEDPSFRPCFTKILQGGSAWREHDPYDASPRVNAKHDLYNVSNKCSIFRAWQGWTSMSNTGPNEGTLKVFPNILLGTSYLILRPFFRPRNPQSSSPKFEDWTVNIDHLTFLEEFNEKTHPHMGFDRTMVSAPRVEPGSVRQHRGTSDSSVLNIPAVPLTVDNAHFMRQQRENFEARLPPPDFPGGKGESECVGRAKGEDVKRTEARRVLGLDPFVSASLGENAKMIKLANEALRFN
;
A
#
# COMPACT_ATOMS: atom_id res chain seq x y z
N MET A 1 6.83 1.33 -2.34
CA MET A 1 6.69 -0.02 -1.73
C MET A 1 5.22 -0.41 -1.73
N LEU A 2 4.86 -1.50 -2.42
CA LEU A 2 3.46 -1.94 -2.56
C LEU A 2 3.05 -2.92 -1.43
N ARG A 3 1.86 -3.54 -1.55
CA ARG A 3 1.17 -4.27 -0.48
C ARG A 3 0.72 -5.62 -1.07
N GLY A 4 1.32 -6.73 -0.63
CA GLY A 4 1.04 -8.06 -1.18
C GLY A 4 1.37 -8.25 -2.66
N SER A 5 1.44 -9.51 -3.05
CA SER A 5 1.53 -10.03 -4.41
C SER A 5 0.64 -11.27 -4.47
N VAL A 6 1.21 -12.48 -4.42
CA VAL A 6 0.51 -13.76 -4.26
C VAL A 6 -0.36 -13.82 -3.00
N GLU A 7 -0.02 -13.06 -1.94
CA GLU A 7 -0.75 -13.01 -0.68
C GLU A 7 -2.26 -12.69 -0.83
N HIS A 8 -2.66 -11.95 -1.87
CA HIS A 8 -4.07 -11.66 -2.15
C HIS A 8 -4.93 -12.91 -2.42
N TRP A 9 -4.30 -14.00 -2.85
CA TRP A 9 -4.94 -15.29 -3.12
C TRP A 9 -4.50 -16.39 -2.13
N GLU A 10 -3.28 -16.29 -1.58
CA GLU A 10 -2.70 -17.30 -0.69
C GLU A 10 -3.05 -17.11 0.80
N ASP A 11 -3.02 -15.88 1.33
CA ASP A 11 -3.24 -15.66 2.76
C ASP A 11 -4.73 -15.90 3.14
N PRO A 12 -5.02 -16.80 4.09
CA PRO A 12 -6.40 -17.10 4.50
C PRO A 12 -7.16 -15.89 5.09
N SER A 13 -6.46 -14.88 5.62
CA SER A 13 -7.08 -13.64 6.10
C SER A 13 -7.25 -12.58 5.00
N PHE A 14 -6.32 -12.48 4.06
CA PHE A 14 -6.38 -11.51 2.96
C PHE A 14 -7.39 -11.93 1.86
N ARG A 15 -7.41 -13.20 1.45
CA ARG A 15 -8.31 -13.71 0.39
C ARG A 15 -9.81 -13.39 0.62
N PRO A 16 -10.37 -13.47 1.85
CA PRO A 16 -11.73 -13.01 2.16
C PRO A 16 -12.09 -11.60 1.65
N CYS A 17 -11.13 -10.66 1.58
CA CYS A 17 -11.34 -9.31 1.04
C CYS A 17 -11.91 -9.30 -0.38
N PHE A 18 -11.68 -10.37 -1.14
CA PHE A 18 -12.04 -10.47 -2.55
C PHE A 18 -13.13 -11.52 -2.83
N THR A 19 -13.81 -12.00 -1.79
CA THR A 19 -14.85 -13.05 -1.88
C THR A 19 -15.90 -12.74 -2.95
N LYS A 20 -16.42 -11.50 -2.98
CA LYS A 20 -17.41 -11.04 -3.98
C LYS A 20 -16.90 -11.10 -5.42
N ILE A 21 -15.60 -10.89 -5.65
CA ILE A 21 -14.97 -11.01 -6.97
C ILE A 21 -14.81 -12.49 -7.35
N LEU A 22 -14.27 -13.29 -6.42
CA LEU A 22 -13.97 -14.71 -6.62
C LEU A 22 -15.23 -15.60 -6.72
N GLN A 23 -16.39 -15.12 -6.26
CA GLN A 23 -17.70 -15.74 -6.50
C GLN A 23 -18.12 -15.72 -7.99
N GLY A 24 -17.54 -14.83 -8.81
CA GLY A 24 -17.82 -14.74 -10.25
C GLY A 24 -19.19 -14.16 -10.59
N GLY A 25 -19.64 -14.40 -11.83
CA GLY A 25 -20.91 -13.89 -12.34
C GLY A 25 -21.03 -12.36 -12.26
N SER A 26 -22.11 -11.87 -11.65
CA SER A 26 -22.32 -10.45 -11.39
C SER A 26 -21.76 -9.94 -10.06
N ALA A 27 -21.43 -10.83 -9.12
CA ALA A 27 -21.19 -10.52 -7.71
C ALA A 27 -20.00 -9.57 -7.47
N TRP A 28 -19.05 -9.48 -8.41
CA TRP A 28 -17.95 -8.51 -8.34
C TRP A 28 -18.42 -7.06 -8.26
N ARG A 29 -19.63 -6.75 -8.77
CA ARG A 29 -20.24 -5.40 -8.66
C ARG A 29 -20.66 -5.03 -7.23
N GLU A 30 -20.78 -6.03 -6.36
CA GLU A 30 -21.10 -5.88 -4.93
C GLU A 30 -19.83 -5.92 -4.06
N HIS A 31 -18.63 -5.94 -4.64
CA HIS A 31 -17.39 -5.79 -3.89
C HIS A 31 -17.24 -4.33 -3.43
N ASP A 32 -17.34 -4.10 -2.12
CA ASP A 32 -16.89 -2.84 -1.54
C ASP A 32 -15.36 -2.85 -1.38
N PRO A 33 -14.60 -2.00 -2.09
CA PRO A 33 -13.16 -1.89 -1.88
C PRO A 33 -12.83 -1.23 -0.52
N TYR A 34 -13.76 -0.49 0.09
CA TYR A 34 -13.57 0.24 1.34
C TYR A 34 -13.83 -0.59 2.60
N ASP A 35 -14.41 -1.80 2.47
CA ASP A 35 -14.52 -2.72 3.60
C ASP A 35 -13.11 -3.06 4.13
N ALA A 36 -12.84 -2.60 5.35
CA ALA A 36 -11.60 -2.83 6.06
C ALA A 36 -11.66 -4.09 6.94
N SER A 37 -12.84 -4.64 7.21
CA SER A 37 -13.06 -5.71 8.19
C SER A 37 -12.20 -6.96 7.94
N PRO A 38 -12.13 -7.54 6.71
CA PRO A 38 -11.22 -8.64 6.42
C PRO A 38 -9.75 -8.18 6.26
N ARG A 39 -9.49 -6.88 6.06
CA ARG A 39 -8.15 -6.33 5.83
C ARG A 39 -7.34 -6.14 7.11
N VAL A 40 -7.99 -6.00 8.27
CA VAL A 40 -7.32 -5.70 9.56
C VAL A 40 -6.30 -6.78 9.95
N ASN A 41 -6.59 -8.05 9.67
CA ASN A 41 -5.76 -9.22 10.03
C ASN A 41 -5.05 -9.86 8.81
N ALA A 42 -5.02 -9.16 7.67
CA ALA A 42 -4.51 -9.68 6.40
C ALA A 42 -2.98 -9.59 6.34
N LYS A 43 -2.29 -10.69 6.01
CA LYS A 43 -0.83 -10.69 5.91
C LYS A 43 -0.38 -10.11 4.57
N HIS A 44 0.27 -8.96 4.61
CA HIS A 44 0.76 -8.27 3.41
C HIS A 44 2.13 -8.74 2.91
N ASP A 45 2.81 -9.55 3.72
CA ASP A 45 3.96 -10.36 3.33
C ASP A 45 3.88 -11.70 4.07
N LEU A 46 3.87 -12.81 3.33
CA LEU A 46 3.95 -14.16 3.90
C LEU A 46 5.39 -14.69 3.96
N TYR A 47 6.33 -14.02 3.27
CA TYR A 47 7.65 -14.56 2.92
C TYR A 47 8.82 -13.76 3.51
N ASN A 48 8.55 -12.67 4.25
CA ASN A 48 9.53 -11.76 4.85
C ASN A 48 10.57 -11.24 3.83
N VAL A 49 10.09 -10.79 2.67
CA VAL A 49 10.91 -10.34 1.55
C VAL A 49 11.38 -8.91 1.77
N SER A 50 12.68 -8.66 1.55
CA SER A 50 13.23 -7.31 1.60
C SER A 50 12.50 -6.37 0.63
N ASN A 51 12.12 -5.19 1.10
CA ASN A 51 11.32 -4.20 0.37
C ASN A 51 9.84 -4.58 0.11
N LYS A 52 9.24 -5.50 0.89
CA LYS A 52 7.78 -5.57 1.04
C LYS A 52 7.32 -4.75 2.24
N CYS A 53 6.05 -4.32 2.20
CA CYS A 53 5.44 -3.54 3.27
C CYS A 53 4.58 -4.43 4.18
N SER A 54 4.98 -4.58 5.44
CA SER A 54 4.34 -5.48 6.41
C SER A 54 3.02 -4.95 6.97
N ILE A 55 2.90 -3.63 7.18
CA ILE A 55 1.77 -2.99 7.87
C ILE A 55 0.48 -2.84 7.05
N PHE A 56 -0.67 -2.75 7.72
CA PHE A 56 -1.93 -2.31 7.11
C PHE A 56 -1.96 -0.78 6.93
N ARG A 57 -2.05 -0.34 5.67
CA ARG A 57 -2.26 1.05 5.24
C ARG A 57 -3.62 1.11 4.53
N ALA A 58 -4.52 1.97 5.00
CA ALA A 58 -5.80 2.22 4.35
C ALA A 58 -5.60 3.01 3.05
N TRP A 59 -4.69 3.99 3.06
CA TRP A 59 -4.32 4.79 1.90
C TRP A 59 -2.80 4.91 1.76
N GLN A 60 -2.32 4.93 0.51
CA GLN A 60 -0.99 5.45 0.19
C GLN A 60 -1.13 6.93 -0.15
N GLY A 61 -0.16 7.74 0.26
CA GLY A 61 -0.17 9.18 0.03
C GLY A 61 1.23 9.77 0.13
N TRP A 62 1.39 10.97 -0.42
CA TRP A 62 2.61 11.75 -0.32
C TRP A 62 2.28 13.23 -0.13
N THR A 63 3.11 13.92 0.65
CA THR A 63 3.11 15.38 0.75
C THR A 63 4.21 15.91 -0.15
N SER A 64 3.89 16.84 -1.05
CA SER A 64 4.87 17.41 -1.97
C SER A 64 5.62 18.59 -1.35
N MET A 65 6.88 18.80 -1.74
CA MET A 65 7.79 19.80 -1.13
C MET A 65 8.30 20.90 -2.10
N SER A 66 8.07 20.73 -3.40
CA SER A 66 8.42 21.57 -4.59
C SER A 66 7.39 21.33 -5.89
N ASN A 67 6.51 22.57 -7.62
CA ASN A 67 5.27 22.82 -8.52
C ASN A 67 4.80 21.79 -9.62
N THR A 68 3.90 20.82 -9.29
CA THR A 68 3.75 19.47 -9.90
C THR A 68 2.58 19.37 -10.89
N GLY A 69 2.73 19.78 -12.14
CA GLY A 69 1.69 19.61 -13.16
C GLY A 69 1.53 18.17 -13.69
N PRO A 70 0.39 17.85 -14.34
CA PRO A 70 0.29 16.68 -15.22
C PRO A 70 1.39 16.67 -16.28
N ASN A 71 2.08 15.54 -16.44
CA ASN A 71 3.32 15.38 -17.22
C ASN A 71 4.58 16.00 -16.56
N GLU A 72 4.47 16.54 -15.35
CA GLU A 72 5.56 17.09 -14.54
C GLU A 72 5.64 16.34 -13.19
N GLY A 73 6.00 15.05 -13.22
CA GLY A 73 6.41 14.32 -12.01
C GLY A 73 5.28 13.62 -11.25
N THR A 74 4.04 14.07 -11.45
CA THR A 74 2.84 13.48 -10.89
C THR A 74 2.77 11.96 -11.07
N LEU A 75 2.34 11.25 -10.03
CA LEU A 75 1.83 9.89 -10.15
C LEU A 75 0.68 9.87 -11.17
N LYS A 76 0.59 8.80 -11.98
CA LYS A 76 -0.63 8.44 -12.70
C LYS A 76 -1.38 7.33 -11.95
N VAL A 77 -2.70 7.42 -11.91
CA VAL A 77 -3.59 6.45 -11.25
C VAL A 77 -4.64 5.93 -12.23
N PHE A 78 -5.13 4.72 -11.98
CA PHE A 78 -6.32 4.19 -12.63
C PHE A 78 -7.55 4.56 -11.77
N PRO A 79 -8.40 5.51 -12.17
CA PRO A 79 -9.40 6.13 -11.27
C PRO A 79 -10.68 5.30 -11.08
N ASN A 80 -10.61 3.97 -11.22
CA ASN A 80 -11.72 3.06 -10.96
C ASN A 80 -11.24 1.87 -10.12
N ILE A 81 -11.32 2.01 -8.80
CA ILE A 81 -10.84 1.02 -7.83
C ILE A 81 -11.56 -0.32 -8.04
N LEU A 82 -12.89 -0.30 -8.24
CA LEU A 82 -13.70 -1.50 -8.37
C LEU A 82 -13.32 -2.34 -9.60
N LEU A 83 -13.22 -1.72 -10.78
CA LEU A 83 -12.80 -2.41 -12.00
C LEU A 83 -11.33 -2.84 -11.91
N GLY A 84 -10.45 -2.00 -11.37
CA GLY A 84 -9.02 -2.30 -11.23
C GLY A 84 -8.78 -3.50 -10.33
N THR A 85 -9.34 -3.50 -9.11
CA THR A 85 -9.24 -4.62 -8.18
C THR A 85 -9.91 -5.89 -8.73
N SER A 86 -11.09 -5.78 -9.34
CA SER A 86 -11.78 -6.93 -9.94
C SER A 86 -10.98 -7.55 -11.09
N TYR A 87 -10.41 -6.72 -11.98
CA TYR A 87 -9.56 -7.19 -13.07
C TYR A 87 -8.28 -7.84 -12.57
N LEU A 88 -7.57 -7.20 -11.63
CA LEU A 88 -6.30 -7.72 -11.10
C LEU A 88 -6.49 -9.03 -10.32
N ILE A 89 -7.52 -9.15 -9.49
CA ILE A 89 -7.80 -10.38 -8.73
C ILE A 89 -8.21 -11.55 -9.65
N LEU A 90 -8.95 -11.26 -10.72
CA LEU A 90 -9.32 -12.29 -11.71
C LEU A 90 -8.21 -12.59 -12.72
N ARG A 91 -7.22 -11.69 -12.89
CA ARG A 91 -6.21 -11.78 -13.95
C ARG A 91 -5.48 -13.13 -14.04
N PRO A 92 -5.04 -13.80 -12.95
CA PRO A 92 -4.29 -15.06 -13.05
C PRO A 92 -5.11 -16.22 -13.65
N PHE A 93 -6.44 -16.15 -13.54
CA PHE A 93 -7.39 -17.18 -14.00
C PHE A 93 -7.71 -17.10 -15.50
N PHE A 94 -7.10 -16.16 -16.25
CA PHE A 94 -7.32 -15.98 -17.68
C PHE A 94 -6.00 -15.91 -18.45
N ARG A 95 -5.99 -16.44 -19.68
CA ARG A 95 -4.88 -16.32 -20.63
C ARG A 95 -5.40 -16.08 -22.06
N PRO A 96 -4.62 -15.44 -22.95
CA PRO A 96 -4.99 -15.37 -24.35
C PRO A 96 -4.96 -16.79 -24.95
N ARG A 97 -5.84 -17.07 -25.91
CA ARG A 97 -5.90 -18.34 -26.64
C ARG A 97 -4.65 -18.55 -27.50
N ASN A 98 -4.19 -17.48 -28.14
CA ASN A 98 -2.90 -17.39 -28.81
C ASN A 98 -1.92 -16.61 -27.91
N PRO A 99 -0.83 -17.23 -27.40
CA PRO A 99 0.16 -16.55 -26.54
C PRO A 99 0.83 -15.31 -27.15
N GLN A 100 0.79 -15.14 -28.47
CA GLN A 100 1.33 -13.96 -29.17
C GLN A 100 0.29 -12.85 -29.38
N SER A 101 -0.97 -13.04 -28.96
CA SER A 101 -2.03 -12.03 -29.09
C SER A 101 -2.02 -11.06 -27.91
N SER A 102 -1.94 -9.76 -28.20
CA SER A 102 -2.21 -8.66 -27.26
C SER A 102 -3.65 -8.15 -27.31
N SER A 103 -4.55 -8.82 -28.05
CA SER A 103 -5.95 -8.41 -28.23
C SER A 103 -6.69 -8.35 -26.88
N PRO A 104 -7.36 -7.23 -26.53
CA PRO A 104 -8.17 -7.11 -25.31
C PRO A 104 -9.63 -7.57 -25.52
N LYS A 105 -9.93 -8.30 -26.60
CA LYS A 105 -11.27 -8.79 -26.91
C LYS A 105 -11.59 -10.07 -26.14
N PHE A 106 -12.82 -10.19 -25.64
CA PHE A 106 -13.24 -11.33 -24.81
C PHE A 106 -13.06 -12.69 -25.52
N GLU A 107 -13.40 -12.76 -26.81
CA GLU A 107 -13.29 -13.99 -27.61
C GLU A 107 -11.86 -14.52 -27.74
N ASP A 108 -10.85 -13.65 -27.70
CA ASP A 108 -9.43 -14.01 -27.80
C ASP A 108 -8.87 -14.63 -26.51
N TRP A 109 -9.64 -14.67 -25.42
CA TRP A 109 -9.22 -15.15 -24.10
C TRP A 109 -9.95 -16.42 -23.66
N THR A 110 -9.34 -17.15 -22.75
CA THR A 110 -9.88 -18.35 -22.12
C THR A 110 -9.56 -18.39 -20.63
N VAL A 111 -10.41 -19.07 -19.87
CA VAL A 111 -10.11 -19.46 -18.48
C VAL A 111 -8.89 -20.39 -18.46
N ASN A 112 -8.11 -20.30 -17.39
CA ASN A 112 -6.88 -21.03 -17.13
C ASN A 112 -6.78 -21.26 -15.61
N ILE A 113 -7.13 -22.46 -15.14
CA ILE A 113 -7.10 -22.82 -13.71
C ILE A 113 -5.89 -23.69 -13.35
N ASP A 114 -5.34 -24.41 -14.32
CA ASP A 114 -4.27 -25.40 -14.12
C ASP A 114 -2.90 -24.75 -13.90
N HIS A 115 -2.68 -23.58 -14.51
CA HIS A 115 -1.38 -22.89 -14.55
C HIS A 115 -1.55 -21.38 -14.28
N LEU A 116 -2.02 -21.03 -13.09
CA LEU A 116 -2.19 -19.63 -12.66
C LEU A 116 -0.88 -18.85 -12.80
N THR A 117 -0.94 -17.65 -13.38
CA THR A 117 0.22 -16.77 -13.54
C THR A 117 0.02 -15.47 -12.77
N PHE A 118 0.71 -15.34 -11.64
CA PHE A 118 0.73 -14.11 -10.85
C PHE A 118 1.82 -13.17 -11.40
N LEU A 119 1.44 -11.95 -11.74
CA LEU A 119 2.30 -11.00 -12.46
C LEU A 119 2.36 -9.67 -11.71
N GLU A 120 3.54 -9.33 -11.20
CA GLU A 120 3.78 -8.08 -10.45
C GLU A 120 3.97 -6.87 -11.37
N GLU A 121 4.35 -7.08 -12.63
CA GLU A 121 4.57 -6.01 -13.59
C GLU A 121 3.32 -5.72 -14.45
N PHE A 122 2.79 -4.50 -14.30
CA PHE A 122 1.65 -3.98 -15.05
C PHE A 122 2.11 -3.28 -16.34
N ASN A 123 1.93 -3.94 -17.48
CA ASN A 123 2.22 -3.39 -18.81
C ASN A 123 1.21 -3.88 -19.86
N GLU A 124 1.22 -3.30 -21.07
CA GLU A 124 0.26 -3.62 -22.14
C GLU A 124 0.32 -5.07 -22.67
N LYS A 125 1.41 -5.82 -22.39
CA LYS A 125 1.48 -7.25 -22.74
C LYS A 125 0.82 -8.11 -21.67
N THR A 126 1.08 -7.79 -20.39
CA THR A 126 0.57 -8.56 -19.26
C THR A 126 -0.89 -8.23 -18.95
N HIS A 127 -1.31 -6.97 -19.16
CA HIS A 127 -2.61 -6.43 -18.74
C HIS A 127 -3.30 -5.54 -19.82
N PRO A 128 -3.43 -5.97 -21.08
CA PRO A 128 -3.90 -5.12 -22.21
C PRO A 128 -5.29 -4.49 -22.03
N HIS A 129 -6.16 -5.10 -21.21
CA HIS A 129 -7.50 -4.56 -20.94
C HIS A 129 -7.48 -3.30 -20.07
N MET A 130 -6.37 -3.03 -19.36
CA MET A 130 -6.20 -1.79 -18.63
C MET A 130 -6.00 -0.60 -19.57
N GLY A 131 -5.37 -0.80 -20.74
CA GLY A 131 -5.10 0.25 -21.73
C GLY A 131 -4.50 1.50 -21.11
N PHE A 132 -3.34 1.35 -20.46
CA PHE A 132 -2.75 2.32 -19.55
C PHE A 132 -2.54 3.69 -20.22
N ASP A 133 -2.19 3.72 -21.50
CA ASP A 133 -2.04 4.97 -22.28
C ASP A 133 -3.35 5.79 -22.40
N ARG A 134 -4.52 5.17 -22.16
CA ARG A 134 -5.85 5.79 -22.28
C ARG A 134 -6.58 5.96 -20.95
N THR A 135 -6.32 5.11 -19.97
CA THR A 135 -7.07 5.06 -18.70
C THR A 135 -6.32 5.65 -17.51
N MET A 136 -4.99 5.80 -17.61
CA MET A 136 -4.17 6.31 -16.50
C MET A 136 -4.20 7.84 -16.46
N VAL A 137 -4.96 8.37 -15.51
CA VAL A 137 -5.11 9.80 -15.27
C VAL A 137 -3.96 10.28 -14.37
N SER A 138 -3.25 11.32 -14.80
CA SER A 138 -2.26 12.01 -13.95
C SER A 138 -2.96 12.63 -12.75
N ALA A 139 -2.28 12.67 -11.59
CA ALA A 139 -2.72 13.54 -10.50
C ALA A 139 -2.94 14.98 -11.01
N PRO A 140 -3.91 15.73 -10.47
CA PRO A 140 -4.09 17.14 -10.80
C PRO A 140 -2.82 17.93 -10.42
N ARG A 141 -2.72 19.18 -10.85
CA ARG A 141 -1.57 20.03 -10.49
C ARG A 141 -1.48 20.16 -8.96
N VAL A 142 -0.49 19.49 -8.38
CA VAL A 142 -0.03 19.69 -7.00
C VAL A 142 1.05 20.79 -7.07
N GLU A 143 1.54 21.26 -5.93
CA GLU A 143 2.79 22.02 -5.87
C GLU A 143 3.99 21.00 -5.81
N PRO A 144 5.20 21.33 -6.32
CA PRO A 144 6.62 20.36 -7.78
C PRO A 144 7.00 18.89 -7.96
N GLY A 145 7.70 18.70 -9.09
CA GLY A 145 7.71 17.47 -9.86
C GLY A 145 8.32 17.60 -11.26
N SER A 146 8.92 16.52 -11.76
CA SER A 146 9.04 16.24 -13.20
C SER A 146 9.41 14.76 -13.51
N VAL A 147 8.71 14.11 -14.45
CA VAL A 147 8.94 12.71 -14.95
C VAL A 147 8.43 12.62 -16.40
N ARG A 148 8.82 11.66 -17.24
CA ARG A 148 9.78 10.54 -17.08
C ARG A 148 11.19 10.89 -17.56
N GLN A 149 11.30 11.92 -18.38
CA GLN A 149 12.42 12.86 -18.26
C GLN A 149 11.99 13.95 -17.29
N HIS A 150 12.89 14.40 -16.43
CA HIS A 150 12.70 15.67 -15.76
C HIS A 150 12.85 16.77 -16.82
N ARG A 151 11.80 17.55 -17.07
CA ARG A 151 11.78 18.70 -18.01
C ARG A 151 11.41 20.04 -17.36
N GLY A 152 10.99 20.03 -16.09
CA GLY A 152 10.95 21.23 -15.26
C GLY A 152 12.36 21.76 -14.98
N THR A 153 12.45 22.91 -14.31
CA THR A 153 13.71 23.56 -13.92
C THR A 153 14.08 23.39 -12.44
N SER A 154 13.35 22.53 -11.70
CA SER A 154 13.47 22.39 -10.25
C SER A 154 13.02 21.00 -9.77
N ASP A 155 13.62 20.53 -8.67
CA ASP A 155 13.48 19.16 -8.13
C ASP A 155 12.05 18.64 -7.91
N SER A 156 11.93 17.31 -7.97
CA SER A 156 10.68 16.54 -7.90
C SER A 156 10.52 15.84 -6.54
N SER A 157 10.41 16.60 -5.46
CA SER A 157 10.62 16.10 -4.09
C SER A 157 9.32 15.90 -3.29
N VAL A 158 9.13 14.70 -2.73
CA VAL A 158 7.94 14.33 -1.95
C VAL A 158 8.28 13.53 -0.69
N LEU A 159 7.48 13.68 0.37
CA LEU A 159 7.50 12.83 1.57
C LEU A 159 6.38 11.80 1.48
N ASN A 160 6.71 10.51 1.57
CA ASN A 160 5.72 9.44 1.55
C ASN A 160 5.06 9.30 2.94
N ILE A 161 3.79 9.70 3.05
CA ILE A 161 3.02 9.71 4.31
C ILE A 161 1.69 8.99 4.08
N PRO A 162 1.58 7.70 4.43
CA PRO A 162 0.36 6.91 4.26
C PRO A 162 -0.65 7.10 5.40
N ALA A 163 -1.92 6.76 5.15
CA ALA A 163 -2.91 6.64 6.22
C ALA A 163 -2.83 5.24 6.86
N VAL A 164 -2.31 5.17 8.08
CA VAL A 164 -2.16 3.95 8.89
C VAL A 164 -3.19 3.99 10.02
N PRO A 165 -4.26 3.17 9.99
CA PRO A 165 -5.15 3.03 11.14
C PRO A 165 -4.46 2.24 12.26
N LEU A 166 -4.87 2.46 13.51
CA LEU A 166 -4.33 1.70 14.63
C LEU A 166 -4.92 0.28 14.65
N THR A 167 -4.03 -0.72 14.53
CA THR A 167 -4.32 -2.16 14.70
C THR A 167 -3.22 -2.76 15.57
N VAL A 168 -3.40 -3.99 16.07
CA VAL A 168 -2.39 -4.65 16.92
C VAL A 168 -1.11 -4.94 16.13
N ASP A 169 -1.23 -5.42 14.89
CA ASP A 169 -0.07 -5.66 14.01
C ASP A 169 0.65 -4.35 13.63
N ASN A 170 -0.11 -3.28 13.34
CA ASN A 170 0.46 -1.96 13.10
C ASN A 170 1.17 -1.39 14.35
N ALA A 171 0.67 -1.68 15.56
CA ALA A 171 1.32 -1.31 16.81
C ALA A 171 2.62 -2.11 17.05
N HIS A 172 2.66 -3.41 16.70
CA HIS A 172 3.87 -4.21 16.72
C HIS A 172 4.95 -3.72 15.75
N PHE A 173 4.58 -3.24 14.56
CA PHE A 173 5.51 -2.58 13.65
C PHE A 173 5.94 -1.20 14.16
N MET A 174 5.00 -0.39 14.65
CA MET A 174 5.27 0.94 15.21
C MET A 174 6.29 0.88 16.35
N ARG A 175 6.25 -0.17 17.19
CA ARG A 175 7.28 -0.40 18.21
C ARG A 175 8.67 -0.59 17.60
N GLN A 176 8.80 -1.45 16.59
CA GLN A 176 10.08 -1.71 15.91
C GLN A 176 10.59 -0.48 15.15
N GLN A 177 9.69 0.31 14.57
CA GLN A 177 10.02 1.59 13.95
C GLN A 177 10.55 2.61 14.99
N ARG A 178 9.94 2.67 16.19
CA ARG A 178 10.45 3.48 17.31
C ARG A 178 11.82 3.00 17.79
N GLU A 179 11.94 1.70 18.05
CA GLU A 179 13.19 1.03 18.49
C GLU A 179 14.33 1.34 17.49
N ASN A 180 14.08 1.29 16.17
CA ASN A 180 15.05 1.67 15.14
C ASN A 180 15.31 3.18 15.05
N PHE A 181 14.29 4.03 15.17
CA PHE A 181 14.44 5.51 15.17
C PHE A 181 15.29 6.00 16.34
N GLU A 182 15.15 5.42 17.52
CA GLU A 182 15.98 5.68 18.70
C GLU A 182 17.42 5.19 18.44
N ALA A 183 17.59 3.96 17.91
CA ALA A 183 18.88 3.40 17.51
C ALA A 183 19.53 4.03 16.26
N ARG A 184 18.86 4.98 15.60
CA ARG A 184 19.27 5.66 14.34
C ARG A 184 19.35 4.76 13.10
N LEU A 185 18.68 3.61 13.12
CA LEU A 185 18.67 2.62 12.05
C LEU A 185 17.49 2.84 11.08
N PRO A 186 17.54 2.30 9.84
CA PRO A 186 16.40 2.32 8.91
C PRO A 186 15.15 1.63 9.51
N PRO A 187 13.92 2.03 9.13
CA PRO A 187 12.69 1.34 9.57
C PRO A 187 12.62 -0.11 9.04
N PRO A 188 11.92 -1.04 9.72
CA PRO A 188 12.06 -2.49 9.47
C PRO A 188 11.74 -2.98 8.05
N ASP A 189 10.79 -2.34 7.34
CA ASP A 189 10.42 -2.70 5.96
C ASP A 189 11.51 -2.33 4.92
N PHE A 190 12.47 -1.48 5.29
CA PHE A 190 13.51 -0.95 4.39
C PHE A 190 14.84 -1.75 4.49
N PRO A 191 15.72 -1.67 3.47
CA PRO A 191 17.04 -2.28 3.55
C PRO A 191 17.84 -1.79 4.76
N GLY A 192 18.35 -2.73 5.54
CA GLY A 192 19.18 -2.44 6.71
C GLY A 192 20.53 -1.79 6.35
N GLY A 193 21.15 -1.14 7.33
CA GLY A 193 22.43 -0.45 7.17
C GLY A 193 22.63 0.61 8.26
N LYS A 194 23.56 1.53 8.02
CA LYS A 194 23.85 2.63 8.96
C LYS A 194 22.71 3.63 9.14
N GLY A 195 21.75 3.71 8.21
CA GLY A 195 20.65 4.68 8.26
C GLY A 195 21.17 6.12 8.41
N GLU A 196 20.56 6.86 9.34
CA GLU A 196 20.92 8.24 9.67
C GLU A 196 21.86 8.35 10.89
N SER A 197 22.56 7.27 11.25
CA SER A 197 23.36 7.21 12.48
C SER A 197 24.47 8.27 12.57
N GLU A 198 25.06 8.60 11.42
CA GLU A 198 26.16 9.57 11.24
C GLU A 198 25.65 10.98 10.86
N CYS A 199 24.33 11.18 10.71
CA CYS A 199 23.76 12.45 10.27
C CYS A 199 23.68 13.50 11.38
N VAL A 200 24.31 14.66 11.16
CA VAL A 200 24.19 15.84 12.02
C VAL A 200 22.80 16.47 11.83
N GLY A 201 22.16 16.90 12.93
CA GLY A 201 20.85 17.56 12.89
C GLY A 201 19.64 16.65 12.75
N ARG A 202 19.81 15.31 12.80
CA ARG A 202 18.72 14.34 12.73
C ARG A 202 17.71 14.53 13.86
N ALA A 203 16.41 14.58 13.53
CA ALA A 203 15.32 14.75 14.49
C ALA A 203 15.22 13.60 15.50
N LYS A 204 14.76 13.91 16.72
CA LYS A 204 14.69 12.97 17.85
C LYS A 204 13.29 12.91 18.49
N GLY A 205 13.12 12.01 19.47
CA GLY A 205 11.91 11.93 20.30
C GLY A 205 11.66 13.21 21.11
N GLU A 206 12.71 13.95 21.49
CA GLU A 206 12.55 15.26 22.14
C GLU A 206 11.91 16.33 21.25
N ASP A 207 12.08 16.25 19.92
CA ASP A 207 11.63 17.30 18.99
C ASP A 207 10.11 17.26 18.72
N VAL A 208 9.49 16.11 18.98
CA VAL A 208 8.05 15.89 18.81
C VAL A 208 7.30 16.51 19.98
N LYS A 209 6.95 17.80 19.89
CA LYS A 209 6.35 18.58 21.00
C LYS A 209 4.86 18.35 21.25
N ARG A 210 4.10 17.80 20.28
CA ARG A 210 2.64 17.57 20.39
C ARG A 210 2.33 16.12 20.77
N THR A 211 1.57 15.91 21.84
CA THR A 211 1.21 14.60 22.39
C THR A 211 0.54 13.68 21.35
N GLU A 212 -0.25 14.23 20.43
CA GLU A 212 -0.92 13.49 19.35
C GLU A 212 0.11 12.92 18.36
N ALA A 213 1.11 13.72 17.99
CA ALA A 213 2.22 13.29 17.13
C ALA A 213 3.13 12.28 17.84
N ARG A 214 3.36 12.46 19.16
CA ARG A 214 4.11 11.50 19.98
C ARG A 214 3.43 10.12 19.99
N ARG A 215 2.10 10.07 20.17
CA ARG A 215 1.31 8.82 20.07
C ARG A 215 1.40 8.16 18.70
N VAL A 216 1.24 8.94 17.62
CA VAL A 216 1.32 8.42 16.23
C VAL A 216 2.72 7.85 15.90
N LEU A 217 3.77 8.35 16.56
CA LEU A 217 5.14 7.82 16.46
C LEU A 217 5.46 6.73 17.51
N GLY A 218 4.47 6.31 18.32
CA GLY A 218 4.64 5.31 19.37
C GLY A 218 5.48 5.77 20.56
N LEU A 219 5.78 7.07 20.69
CA LEU A 219 6.61 7.67 21.75
C LEU A 219 5.84 7.87 23.07
N ASP A 220 4.51 7.99 23.00
CA ASP A 220 3.59 8.10 24.13
C ASP A 220 2.46 7.06 23.98
N PRO A 221 1.83 6.58 25.07
CA PRO A 221 0.70 5.66 25.01
C PRO A 221 -0.56 6.31 24.39
N PHE A 222 -1.30 5.50 23.63
CA PHE A 222 -2.63 5.86 23.16
C PHE A 222 -3.62 5.94 24.33
N VAL A 223 -4.53 6.90 24.28
CA VAL A 223 -5.58 7.11 25.27
C VAL A 223 -6.94 6.90 24.62
N SER A 224 -7.87 6.23 25.32
CA SER A 224 -9.25 6.11 24.87
C SER A 224 -10.12 7.17 25.55
N ALA A 225 -10.82 7.97 24.76
CA ALA A 225 -11.93 8.81 25.24
C ALA A 225 -13.27 8.03 25.32
N SER A 226 -13.26 6.74 24.94
CA SER A 226 -14.46 5.91 24.78
C SER A 226 -14.36 4.60 25.56
N LEU A 227 -15.49 4.10 26.07
CA LEU A 227 -15.62 2.75 26.62
C LEU A 227 -15.89 1.73 25.49
N GLY A 228 -15.87 0.44 25.83
CA GLY A 228 -16.18 -0.65 24.88
C GLY A 228 -14.97 -1.12 24.06
N GLU A 229 -15.23 -1.61 22.85
CA GLU A 229 -14.23 -2.32 22.03
C GLU A 229 -13.02 -1.45 21.65
N ASN A 230 -13.23 -0.15 21.43
CA ASN A 230 -12.14 0.81 21.20
C ASN A 230 -11.14 0.86 22.36
N ALA A 231 -11.61 0.77 23.61
CA ALA A 231 -10.73 0.72 24.78
C ALA A 231 -9.92 -0.59 24.84
N LYS A 232 -10.54 -1.72 24.46
CA LYS A 232 -9.86 -3.01 24.36
C LYS A 232 -8.78 -2.99 23.27
N MET A 233 -9.07 -2.42 22.09
CA MET A 233 -8.11 -2.27 21.00
C MET A 233 -6.93 -1.37 21.41
N ILE A 234 -7.22 -0.21 22.03
CA ILE A 234 -6.19 0.71 22.53
C ILE A 234 -5.30 0.05 23.61
N LYS A 235 -5.88 -0.78 24.50
CA LYS A 235 -5.10 -1.56 25.47
C LYS A 235 -4.15 -2.54 24.78
N LEU A 236 -4.64 -3.34 23.83
CA LEU A 236 -3.83 -4.29 23.06
C LEU A 236 -2.73 -3.58 22.23
N ALA A 237 -3.00 -2.39 21.70
CA ALA A 237 -2.02 -1.58 20.99
C ALA A 237 -0.92 -1.03 21.92
N ASN A 238 -1.28 -0.57 23.12
CA ASN A 238 -0.31 -0.13 24.12
C ASN A 238 0.56 -1.31 24.62
N GLU A 239 -0.04 -2.48 24.86
CA GLU A 239 0.69 -3.72 25.17
C GLU A 239 1.67 -4.10 24.05
N ALA A 240 1.24 -4.03 22.79
CA ALA A 240 2.09 -4.27 21.61
C ALA A 240 3.28 -3.30 21.52
N LEU A 241 3.09 -2.04 21.93
CA LEU A 241 4.09 -0.96 22.01
C LEU A 241 4.99 -1.02 23.27
N ARG A 242 4.68 -1.93 24.21
CA ARG A 242 5.28 -2.03 25.56
C ARG A 242 5.05 -0.79 26.45
N PHE A 243 3.88 -0.19 26.36
CA PHE A 243 3.36 0.72 27.38
C PHE A 243 2.45 -0.06 28.33
N ASN A 244 2.82 -0.09 29.61
CA ASN A 244 2.07 -0.74 30.71
C ASN A 244 1.04 0.23 31.31
#